data_AF-A0A2M8CKT8-F1
#
_entry.id   AF-A0A2M8CKT8-F1
#
_cell.length_a   1.000
_cell.length_b   1.000
_cell.length_c   1.000
_cell.angle_alpha   90.00
_cell.angle_beta   90.00
_cell.angle_gamma   90.00
#
_symmetry.space_group_name_H-M   'P 1'
#
loop_
_entity.id
_entity.type
_entity.pdbx_description
1 polymer ?
#
loop_
_entity_poly.entity_id
_entity_poly.type
_entity_poly.pdbx_seq_one_letter_code
_entity_poly.pdbx_strand_id
1 'polypeptide(L)'
;FGNINNSGRMLNFDPDENQLISTHVFDFGSISQVVPIGDITFLIHSASGLFQVNSETGIATQINFSVNEIEDMAWEQEKGRLFIAAGNEVLLLSYPDLDLINKLTFNNKVLKITTRYTR
;
A
#
# COMPACT_ATOMS: atom_id res chain seq x y z
N PHE A 1 -26.72 -4.00 14.41
CA PHE A 1 -25.55 -3.73 15.27
C PHE A 1 -24.56 -2.91 14.45
N GLY A 2 -24.55 -1.59 14.64
CA GLY A 2 -23.81 -0.62 13.83
C GLY A 2 -22.69 0.04 14.63
N ASN A 3 -21.66 0.49 13.90
CA ASN A 3 -20.40 1.07 14.35
C ASN A 3 -19.43 0.13 15.08
N ILE A 4 -18.75 -0.71 14.30
CA ILE A 4 -17.37 -1.07 14.62
C ILE A 4 -16.52 0.05 14.03
N ASN A 5 -15.75 0.75 14.85
CA ASN A 5 -14.74 1.69 14.38
C ASN A 5 -13.79 0.90 13.45
N ASN A 6 -13.94 1.05 12.14
CA ASN A 6 -13.07 0.43 11.16
C ASN A 6 -11.68 1.06 11.34
N SER A 7 -10.87 0.45 12.17
CA SER A 7 -9.49 0.86 12.44
C SER A 7 -8.57 -0.18 11.82
N GLY A 8 -7.52 0.29 11.17
CA GLY A 8 -6.41 -0.54 10.74
C GLY A 8 -5.57 -0.92 11.95
N ARG A 9 -4.99 -2.12 11.96
CA ARG A 9 -4.06 -2.54 13.04
C ARG A 9 -2.81 -3.16 12.44
N MET A 10 -1.65 -2.74 12.92
CA MET A 10 -0.35 -3.36 12.64
C MET A 10 0.19 -4.00 13.92
N LEU A 11 0.67 -5.24 13.79
CA LEU A 11 1.25 -6.02 14.87
C LEU A 11 2.71 -6.30 14.52
N ASN A 12 3.64 -5.77 15.32
CA ASN A 12 5.06 -6.11 15.19
C ASN A 12 5.34 -7.27 16.13
N PHE A 13 5.70 -8.41 15.55
CA PHE A 13 5.93 -9.65 16.26
C PHE A 13 7.38 -10.08 16.07
N ASP A 14 8.04 -10.43 17.17
CA ASP A 14 9.34 -11.10 17.16
C ASP A 14 9.09 -12.61 17.00
N PRO A 15 9.42 -13.21 15.85
CA PRO A 15 9.23 -14.64 15.64
C PRO A 15 10.19 -15.50 16.48
N ASP A 16 11.37 -14.99 16.82
CA ASP A 16 12.39 -15.75 17.54
C ASP A 16 12.07 -15.83 19.04
N GLU A 17 11.52 -14.75 19.60
CA GLU A 17 11.05 -14.71 20.99
C GLU A 17 9.57 -15.09 21.15
N ASN A 18 8.86 -15.33 20.04
CA ASN A 18 7.42 -15.58 19.98
C ASN A 18 6.61 -14.50 20.76
N GLN A 19 7.05 -13.25 20.65
CA GLN A 19 6.55 -12.13 21.45
C GLN A 19 6.00 -11.01 20.56
N LEU A 20 4.85 -10.46 20.95
CA LEU A 20 4.36 -9.20 20.39
C LEU A 20 5.20 -8.04 20.92
N ILE A 21 5.94 -7.39 20.03
CA ILE A 21 6.79 -6.24 20.34
C ILE A 21 5.92 -4.99 20.51
N SER A 22 5.03 -4.73 19.55
CA SER A 22 4.18 -3.53 19.57
C SER A 22 2.90 -3.71 18.76
N THR A 23 1.86 -2.96 19.13
CA THR A 23 0.62 -2.81 18.34
C THR A 23 0.44 -1.34 17.99
N HIS A 24 0.19 -1.07 16.71
CA HIS A 24 -0.22 0.25 16.23
C HIS A 24 -1.66 0.17 15.71
N VAL A 25 -2.49 1.12 16.13
CA VAL A 25 -3.88 1.25 15.68
C VAL A 25 -3.97 2.52 14.85
N PHE A 26 -4.56 2.41 13.66
CA PHE A 26 -4.73 3.50 12.71
C PHE A 26 -6.20 3.80 12.52
N ASP A 27 -6.55 5.08 12.48
CA ASP A 27 -7.90 5.57 12.16
C ASP A 27 -8.11 5.68 10.64
N PHE A 28 -7.67 4.67 9.90
CA PHE A 28 -7.68 4.64 8.43
C PHE A 28 -8.99 4.17 7.83
N GLY A 29 -9.99 3.77 8.62
CA GLY A 29 -11.12 3.05 8.06
C GLY A 29 -10.76 1.59 7.76
N SER A 30 -11.58 0.95 6.94
CA SER A 30 -11.37 -0.44 6.53
C SER A 30 -10.16 -0.51 5.60
N ILE A 31 -9.17 -1.32 5.94
CA ILE A 31 -8.03 -1.60 5.06
C ILE A 31 -8.49 -2.56 3.96
N SER A 32 -8.24 -2.20 2.71
CA SER A 32 -8.51 -3.05 1.55
C SER A 32 -7.25 -3.77 1.06
N GLN A 33 -6.09 -3.11 1.13
CA GLN A 33 -4.81 -3.67 0.67
C GLN A 33 -3.62 -3.15 1.50
N VAL A 34 -2.59 -4.00 1.62
CA VAL A 34 -1.30 -3.66 2.23
C VAL A 34 -0.20 -4.19 1.31
N VAL A 35 0.75 -3.33 0.94
CA VAL A 35 1.89 -3.68 0.08
C VAL A 35 3.18 -3.26 0.78
N PRO A 36 4.13 -4.18 1.05
CA PRO A 36 5.47 -3.79 1.48
C PRO A 36 6.20 -3.06 0.35
N ILE A 37 6.73 -1.88 0.64
CA ILE A 37 7.52 -1.06 -0.28
C ILE A 37 8.87 -0.75 0.36
N GLY A 38 9.96 -1.20 -0.26
CA GLY A 38 11.27 -1.18 0.39
C GLY A 38 11.35 -2.05 1.65
N ASP A 39 12.25 -1.71 2.58
CA ASP A 39 12.57 -2.59 3.72
C ASP A 39 11.70 -2.33 4.96
N ILE A 40 11.39 -1.06 5.25
CA ILE A 40 10.73 -0.65 6.51
C ILE A 40 9.44 0.14 6.29
N THR A 41 8.83 0.01 5.11
CA THR A 41 7.65 0.81 4.75
C THR A 41 6.54 -0.06 4.16
N PHE A 42 5.32 0.22 4.60
CA PHE A 42 4.10 -0.35 4.04
C PHE A 42 3.30 0.74 3.35
N LEU A 43 2.70 0.38 2.23
CA LEU A 43 1.67 1.15 1.57
C LEU A 43 0.30 0.53 1.90
N ILE A 44 -0.56 1.31 2.55
CA ILE A 44 -1.89 0.86 3.00
C ILE A 44 -2.94 1.62 2.23
N HIS A 45 -3.78 0.88 1.48
CA HIS A 45 -4.99 1.42 0.89
C HIS A 45 -6.16 1.10 1.82
N SER A 46 -6.93 2.13 2.14
CA SER A 46 -8.09 2.05 3.01
C SER A 46 -9.23 2.94 2.52
N ALA A 47 -10.38 2.83 3.18
CA ALA A 47 -11.55 3.68 2.90
C ALA A 47 -11.26 5.19 3.06
N SER A 48 -10.27 5.57 3.87
CA SER A 48 -9.87 6.97 4.08
C SER A 48 -8.79 7.46 3.10
N GLY A 49 -8.22 6.57 2.27
CA GLY A 49 -7.22 6.91 1.27
C GLY A 49 -6.01 5.98 1.25
N LEU A 50 -4.90 6.51 0.74
CA LEU A 50 -3.63 5.82 0.61
C LEU A 50 -2.63 6.36 1.63
N PHE A 51 -1.94 5.47 2.35
CA PHE A 51 -1.03 5.84 3.43
C PHE A 51 0.31 5.12 3.31
N GLN A 52 1.39 5.86 3.50
CA GLN A 52 2.71 5.31 3.75
C GLN A 52 2.92 5.16 5.25
N VAL A 53 3.24 3.95 5.70
CA VAL A 53 3.45 3.63 7.12
C VAL A 53 4.87 3.13 7.31
N ASN A 54 5.62 3.78 8.20
CA ASN A 54 6.90 3.27 8.66
C ASN A 54 6.67 2.14 9.67
N SER A 55 7.19 0.95 9.39
CA SER A 55 6.92 -0.27 10.18
C SER A 55 7.54 -0.24 11.57
N GLU A 56 8.65 0.49 11.74
CA GLU A 56 9.38 0.59 13.02
C GLU A 56 8.71 1.56 13.99
N THR A 57 8.28 2.71 13.48
CA THR A 57 7.72 3.82 14.29
C THR A 57 6.21 3.86 14.31
N GLY A 58 5.55 3.17 13.38
CA GLY A 58 4.11 3.27 13.16
C GLY A 58 3.65 4.63 12.63
N ILE A 59 4.55 5.52 12.24
CA ILE A 59 4.17 6.83 11.70
C ILE A 59 3.52 6.63 10.33
N ALA A 60 2.34 7.24 10.19
CA ALA A 60 1.47 7.19 9.03
C ALA A 60 1.45 8.54 8.30
N THR A 61 1.81 8.54 7.02
CA THR A 61 1.73 9.73 6.15
C THR A 61 0.72 9.48 5.05
N GLN A 62 -0.30 10.33 4.95
CA GLN A 62 -1.27 10.24 3.86
C GLN A 62 -0.63 10.66 2.54
N ILE A 63 -0.84 9.84 1.51
CA ILE A 63 -0.44 10.14 0.14
C ILE A 63 -1.66 10.74 -0.57
N ASN A 64 -1.50 11.96 -1.09
CA ASN A 64 -2.50 12.59 -1.92
C ASN A 64 -2.51 11.89 -3.29
N PHE A 65 -3.42 10.93 -3.45
CA PHE A 65 -3.53 10.14 -4.66
C PHE A 65 -4.92 10.33 -5.27
N SER A 66 -4.99 11.05 -6.40
CA SER A 66 -6.26 11.41 -7.03
C SER A 66 -6.68 10.37 -8.08
N VAL A 67 -7.15 9.22 -7.62
CA VAL A 67 -7.87 8.26 -8.45
C VAL A 67 -9.18 7.88 -7.77
N ASN A 68 -10.22 7.59 -8.56
CA ASN A 68 -11.55 7.31 -8.01
C ASN A 68 -11.61 5.98 -7.24
N GLU A 69 -10.82 4.99 -7.68
CA GLU A 69 -10.79 3.65 -7.10
C GLU A 69 -9.42 3.01 -7.38
N ILE A 70 -8.78 2.46 -6.35
CA ILE A 70 -7.58 1.63 -6.49
C ILE A 70 -8.02 0.17 -6.46
N GLU A 71 -7.74 -0.54 -7.54
CA GLU A 71 -8.09 -1.96 -7.73
C GLU A 71 -7.01 -2.89 -7.19
N ASP A 72 -5.76 -2.54 -7.45
CA ASP A 72 -4.60 -3.32 -7.01
C ASP A 72 -3.35 -2.46 -6.92
N MET A 73 -2.41 -2.90 -6.11
CA MET A 73 -1.12 -2.26 -5.92
C MET A 73 -0.02 -3.31 -5.93
N ALA A 74 1.11 -3.02 -6.57
CA ALA A 74 2.27 -3.91 -6.58
C ALA A 74 3.58 -3.14 -6.53
N TRP A 75 4.55 -3.71 -5.81
CA TRP A 75 5.89 -3.16 -5.66
C TRP A 75 6.91 -3.93 -6.50
N GLU A 76 7.84 -3.21 -7.11
CA GLU A 76 9.00 -3.75 -7.82
C GLU A 76 10.27 -3.12 -7.25
N GLN A 77 11.08 -3.95 -6.59
CA GLN A 77 12.18 -3.57 -5.72
C GLN A 77 13.45 -3.18 -6.47
N GLU A 78 13.72 -3.78 -7.64
CA GLU A 78 14.99 -3.60 -8.35
C GLU A 78 15.10 -2.18 -8.92
N LYS A 79 14.00 -1.63 -9.44
CA LYS A 79 13.95 -0.27 -9.98
C LYS A 79 13.20 0.71 -9.10
N GLY A 80 12.76 0.27 -7.93
CA GLY A 80 12.04 1.11 -6.98
C GLY A 80 10.73 1.66 -7.53
N ARG A 81 9.88 0.80 -8.10
CA ARG A 81 8.65 1.20 -8.80
C ARG A 81 7.41 0.68 -8.11
N LEU A 82 6.47 1.60 -7.89
CA LEU A 82 5.14 1.27 -7.41
C LEU A 82 4.16 1.30 -8.58
N PHE A 83 3.38 0.24 -8.70
CA PHE A 83 2.32 0.11 -9.69
C PHE A 83 0.98 0.21 -8.99
N ILE A 84 0.10 1.08 -9.48
CA ILE A 84 -1.26 1.24 -8.96
C ILE A 84 -2.26 1.07 -10.10
N ALA A 85 -3.12 0.05 -10.00
CA ALA A 85 -4.23 -0.15 -10.92
C ALA A 85 -5.42 0.71 -10.49
N ALA A 86 -5.93 1.51 -11.40
CA ALA A 86 -7.12 2.34 -11.20
C ALA A 86 -8.00 2.28 -12.44
N GLY A 87 -9.14 1.59 -12.34
CA GLY A 87 -9.99 1.34 -13.50
C GLY A 87 -9.25 0.55 -14.60
N ASN A 88 -9.12 1.12 -15.80
CA ASN A 88 -8.40 0.52 -16.92
C ASN A 88 -6.97 1.05 -17.09
N GLU A 89 -6.44 1.76 -16.09
CA GLU A 89 -5.10 2.34 -16.13
C GLU A 89 -4.20 1.69 -15.06
N VAL A 90 -2.90 1.62 -15.36
CA VAL A 90 -1.86 1.32 -14.39
C VAL A 90 -0.88 2.48 -14.35
N LEU A 91 -0.80 3.12 -13.18
CA LEU A 91 0.12 4.21 -12.88
C LEU A 91 1.42 3.61 -12.38
N LEU A 92 2.54 4.00 -12.98
CA LEU A 92 3.89 3.65 -12.53
C LEU A 92 4.47 4.87 -11.83
N LEU A 93 4.76 4.73 -10.55
CA LEU A 93 5.31 5.77 -9.70
C LEU A 93 6.75 5.44 -9.30
N SER A 94 7.58 6.46 -9.16
CA SER A 94 8.88 6.35 -8.51
C SER A 94 8.71 6.16 -7.01
N TYR A 95 9.73 5.65 -6.34
CA TYR A 95 9.83 5.67 -4.89
C TYR A 95 11.23 6.14 -4.52
N PRO A 96 11.39 7.00 -3.49
CA PRO A 96 10.39 7.41 -2.49
C PRO A 96 9.47 8.56 -2.88
N ASP A 97 9.75 9.28 -3.97
CA ASP A 97 9.08 10.55 -4.27
C ASP A 97 7.64 10.41 -4.78
N LEU A 98 7.24 9.21 -5.23
CA LEU A 98 5.90 8.92 -5.78
C LEU A 98 5.56 9.73 -7.03
N ASP A 99 6.58 10.15 -7.78
CA ASP A 99 6.39 10.85 -9.06
C ASP A 99 5.87 9.90 -10.13
N LEU A 100 4.92 10.35 -10.94
CA LEU A 100 4.42 9.58 -12.08
C LEU A 100 5.50 9.42 -13.14
N ILE A 101 6.02 8.19 -13.27
CA ILE A 101 6.98 7.81 -14.31
C ILE A 101 6.25 7.56 -15.63
N ASN A 102 5.17 6.78 -15.59
CA ASN A 102 4.43 6.38 -16.77
C ASN A 102 2.99 6.00 -16.45
N LYS A 103 2.14 6.00 -17.46
CA LYS A 103 0.77 5.51 -17.39
C LYS A 103 0.52 4.52 -18.53
N LEU A 104 0.10 3.32 -18.16
CA LEU A 104 -0.33 2.29 -19.11
C LEU A 104 -1.85 2.25 -19.14
N THR A 105 -2.45 2.30 -20.32
CA THR A 105 -3.90 2.21 -20.49
C THR A 105 -4.26 0.89 -21.19
N PHE A 106 -5.28 0.23 -20.67
CA PHE A 106 -5.78 -1.05 -21.17
C PHE A 106 -7.21 -0.89 -21.68
N ASN A 107 -7.64 -1.82 -22.53
CA ASN A 107 -9.02 -1.84 -23.06
C ASN A 107 -10.05 -2.22 -21.99
N ASN A 108 -9.61 -2.89 -20.92
CA ASN A 108 -10.47 -3.40 -19.85
C ASN A 108 -9.93 -2.96 -18.49
N LYS A 109 -10.80 -3.05 -17.48
CA LYS A 109 -10.46 -2.84 -16.07
C LYS A 109 -9.30 -3.78 -15.66
N VAL A 110 -8.28 -3.23 -15.02
CA VAL A 110 -7.13 -3.97 -14.49
C VAL A 110 -7.46 -4.36 -13.05
N LEU A 111 -7.60 -5.66 -12.80
CA LEU A 111 -7.99 -6.19 -11.49
C LEU A 111 -6.81 -6.68 -10.65
N LYS A 112 -5.66 -6.90 -11.30
CA LYS A 112 -4.48 -7.43 -10.65
C LYS A 112 -3.20 -7.05 -11.38
N ILE A 113 -2.19 -6.69 -10.61
CA ILE A 113 -0.82 -6.46 -11.04
C ILE A 113 0.05 -7.54 -10.41
N THR A 114 1.03 -8.03 -11.13
CA THR A 114 2.03 -8.94 -10.57
C THR A 114 3.38 -8.54 -11.14
N THR A 115 4.27 -8.12 -10.26
CA THR A 115 5.66 -7.83 -10.58
C THR A 115 6.44 -9.14 -10.50
N ARG A 116 7.19 -9.46 -11.56
CA ARG A 116 8.09 -10.63 -11.59
C ARG A 116 9.50 -10.13 -11.76
N TYR A 117 10.39 -10.61 -10.90
CA TYR A 117 11.82 -10.45 -11.09
C TYR A 117 12.30 -11.52 -12.05
N THR A 118 12.80 -11.11 -13.21
CA THR A 118 13.68 -11.95 -14.03
C THR A 118 15.12 -11.63 -13.64
N ARG A 119 15.77 -12.57 -12.96
CA ARG A 119 17.22 -12.57 -12.77
C ARG A 119 17.93 -12.85 -14.08
#